data_AF-A0Z8K3-F1
#
_entry.id   AF-A0Z8K3-F1
#
_cell.length_a   1.000
_cell.length_b   1.000
_cell.length_c   1.000
_cell.angle_alpha   90.00
_cell.angle_beta   90.00
_cell.angle_gamma   90.00
#
_symmetry.space_group_name_H-M   'P 1'
#
loop_
_entity.id
_entity.type
_entity.pdbx_description
1 polymer ?
#
loop_
_entity_poly.entity_id
_entity_poly.type
_entity_poly.pdbx_seq_one_letter_code
_entity_poly.pdbx_strand_id
1 'polypeptide(L)' 'MTESMHASETEGSDDNERRLNPEDQAKVDAFLQSGVNSVERKPFRPIIMILLLIAVVTGFSLLSQGIALWAGIY' A
#
# COMPACT_ATOMS: atom_id res chain seq x y z
N MET A 1 -7.75 -44.26 -30.49
CA MET A 1 -7.16 -44.02 -29.14
C MET A 1 -6.19 -42.87 -29.26
N THR A 2 -6.71 -41.65 -29.14
CA THR A 2 -6.01 -40.37 -29.24
C THR A 2 -6.18 -39.68 -27.90
N GLU A 3 -5.35 -40.05 -26.92
CA GLU A 3 -5.38 -39.49 -25.55
C GLU A 3 -3.96 -39.38 -24.98
N SER A 4 -3.06 -38.64 -25.64
CA SER A 4 -1.75 -38.38 -25.01
C SER A 4 -1.02 -37.09 -25.47
N MET A 5 -1.68 -36.14 -26.11
CA MET A 5 -1.02 -34.89 -26.55
C MET A 5 -1.68 -33.65 -25.96
N HIS A 6 -1.88 -33.63 -24.65
CA HIS A 6 -2.10 -32.37 -23.93
C HIS A 6 -1.23 -32.31 -22.67
N ALA A 7 0.08 -32.51 -22.84
CA ALA A 7 1.03 -31.95 -21.89
C ALA A 7 1.11 -30.45 -22.21
N SER A 8 0.40 -29.65 -21.42
CA SER A 8 0.61 -28.22 -21.33
C SER A 8 2.06 -27.97 -20.91
N GLU A 9 2.97 -27.86 -21.88
CA GLU A 9 4.28 -27.28 -21.66
C GLU A 9 4.05 -25.90 -21.04
N THR A 10 4.47 -25.78 -19.79
CA THR A 10 4.57 -24.51 -19.10
C THR A 10 5.62 -23.72 -19.85
N GLU A 11 5.20 -22.89 -20.81
CA GLU A 11 6.05 -21.87 -21.42
C GLU A 11 6.50 -20.94 -20.29
N GLY A 12 7.72 -21.20 -19.79
CA GLY A 12 8.42 -20.27 -18.95
C GLY A 12 8.52 -18.96 -19.70
N SER A 13 7.91 -17.91 -19.15
CA SER A 13 8.21 -16.54 -19.58
C SER A 13 9.73 -16.39 -19.57
N ASP A 14 10.33 -16.22 -20.74
CA ASP A 14 11.75 -15.93 -20.87
C ASP A 14 11.99 -14.62 -20.09
N ASP A 15 12.75 -14.69 -18.99
CA ASP A 15 13.06 -13.54 -18.14
C ASP A 15 13.74 -12.39 -18.93
N ASN A 16 14.14 -12.64 -20.19
CA ASN A 16 14.70 -11.66 -21.11
C ASN A 16 13.68 -10.94 -22.02
N GLU A 17 12.43 -11.39 -22.12
CA GLU A 17 11.42 -10.73 -22.97
C GLU A 17 11.02 -9.34 -22.46
N ARG A 18 11.24 -9.05 -21.17
CA ARG A 18 10.97 -7.74 -20.55
C ARG A 18 12.24 -6.97 -20.15
N ARG A 19 13.40 -7.27 -20.75
CA ARG A 19 14.62 -6.48 -20.53
C ARG A 19 14.69 -5.34 -21.54
N LEU A 20 14.82 -4.12 -21.03
CA LEU A 20 15.18 -2.97 -21.85
C LEU A 20 16.54 -3.22 -22.51
N ASN A 21 16.71 -2.69 -23.72
CA ASN A 21 18.02 -2.60 -24.37
C ASN A 21 19.01 -1.92 -23.40
N PRO A 22 20.30 -2.31 -23.31
CA PRO A 22 21.22 -1.78 -22.30
C PRO A 22 21.34 -0.25 -22.30
N GLU A 23 21.19 0.39 -23.46
CA GLU A 23 21.16 1.85 -23.59
C GLU A 23 19.95 2.47 -22.86
N ASP A 24 18.77 1.85 -23.01
CA ASP A 24 17.55 2.35 -22.39
C ASP A 24 17.52 2.04 -20.90
N GLN A 25 18.07 0.90 -20.50
CA GLN A 25 18.29 0.58 -19.08
C GLN A 25 19.20 1.62 -18.41
N ALA A 26 20.29 2.04 -19.06
CA ALA A 26 21.19 3.06 -18.53
C ALA A 26 20.50 4.43 -18.34
N LYS A 27 19.58 4.80 -19.24
CA LYS A 27 18.77 6.02 -19.11
C LYS A 27 17.82 5.94 -17.91
N VAL A 28 17.18 4.78 -17.71
CA VAL A 28 16.29 4.53 -16.56
C VAL A 28 17.06 4.58 -15.25
N ASP A 29 18.22 3.93 -15.18
CA ASP A 29 19.04 3.89 -13.98
C ASP A 29 19.54 5.29 -13.59
N ALA A 30 20.00 6.07 -14.58
CA ALA A 30 20.39 7.47 -14.37
C ALA A 30 19.20 8.32 -13.87
N PHE A 31 18.01 8.10 -14.40
CA PHE A 31 16.79 8.79 -13.96
C PHE A 31 16.41 8.42 -12.51
N LEU A 32 16.45 7.13 -12.15
CA LEU A 32 16.16 6.66 -10.79
C LEU A 32 17.18 7.18 -9.76
N GLN A 33 18.45 7.29 -10.15
CA GLN A 33 19.52 7.87 -9.33
C GLN A 33 19.42 9.39 -9.16
N SER A 34 18.80 10.10 -10.12
CA SER A 34 18.65 11.56 -10.06
C SER A 34 17.84 12.05 -8.84
N GLY A 35 17.12 11.15 -8.16
CA GLY A 35 16.62 11.40 -6.81
C GLY A 35 15.50 12.45 -6.72
N VAL A 36 14.92 12.89 -7.85
CA VAL A 36 13.86 13.92 -7.89
C VAL A 36 12.61 13.56 -7.07
N ASN A 37 12.42 12.27 -6.74
CA ASN A 37 11.34 11.75 -5.88
C ASN A 37 11.86 11.02 -4.62
N SER A 38 13.13 11.21 -4.25
CA SER A 38 13.70 10.65 -3.02
C SER A 38 13.37 11.55 -1.83
N VAL A 39 12.22 11.33 -1.22
CA VAL A 39 11.84 12.01 0.03
C VAL A 39 12.33 11.18 1.21
N GLU A 40 12.89 11.82 2.24
CA GLU A 40 13.22 11.15 3.50
C GLU A 40 11.94 10.62 4.13
N ARG A 41 11.72 9.30 4.02
CA ARG A 41 10.49 8.67 4.47
C ARG A 41 10.55 8.49 5.97
N LYS A 42 9.89 9.40 6.71
CA LYS A 42 9.65 9.19 8.13
C LYS A 42 8.93 7.85 8.31
N PRO A 43 9.39 6.98 9.23
CA PRO A 43 8.77 5.67 9.43
C PRO A 43 7.29 5.85 9.76
N PHE A 44 6.43 5.15 9.03
CA PHE A 44 4.99 5.17 9.27
C PHE A 44 4.69 4.58 10.65
N ARG A 45 3.96 5.32 11.50
CA ARG A 45 3.62 4.92 12.87
C ARG A 45 2.10 4.66 12.97
N PRO A 46 1.59 3.52 12.45
CA PRO A 46 0.15 3.24 12.37
C PRO A 46 -0.55 3.27 13.72
N ILE A 47 0.15 2.89 14.79
CA ILE A 47 -0.41 2.85 16.14
C ILE A 47 -0.85 4.23 16.62
N ILE A 48 -0.10 5.29 16.29
CA ILE A 48 -0.46 6.66 16.70
C ILE A 48 -1.77 7.08 16.02
N MET A 49 -1.96 6.73 14.75
CA MET A 49 -3.19 7.02 14.02
C MET A 49 -4.40 6.31 14.64
N ILE A 50 -4.25 5.04 15.01
CA ILE A 50 -5.31 4.27 15.67
C ILE A 50 -5.65 4.86 17.05
N LEU A 51 -4.65 5.18 17.86
CA LEU A 51 -4.86 5.79 19.18
C LEU A 51 -5.56 7.14 19.08
N LEU A 52 -5.16 7.98 18.11
CA LEU A 52 -5.81 9.26 17.86
C LEU A 52 -7.28 9.07 17.48
N LEU A 53 -7.58 8.12 16.60
CA LEU A 53 -8.96 7.80 16.19
C LEU A 53 -9.81 7.37 17.40
N ILE A 54 -9.29 6.43 18.21
CA ILE A 54 -9.98 5.95 19.42
C ILE A 54 -10.25 7.13 20.37
N ALA A 55 -9.25 8.00 20.59
CA ALA A 55 -9.39 9.15 21.47
C ALA A 55 -10.51 10.10 21.01
N VAL A 56 -10.56 10.42 19.70
CA VAL A 56 -11.58 11.32 19.13
C VAL A 56 -12.98 10.72 19.26
N VAL A 57 -13.16 9.46 18.83
CA VAL A 57 -14.48 8.79 18.87
C VAL A 57 -14.97 8.61 20.31
N THR A 58 -14.07 8.23 21.22
CA THR A 58 -14.40 8.10 22.65
C THR A 58 -14.76 9.46 23.25
N GLY A 59 -13.99 10.50 22.93
CA GLY A 59 -14.26 11.87 23.39
C GLY A 59 -15.63 12.37 22.94
N PHE A 60 -15.99 12.17 21.68
CA PHE A 60 -17.33 12.54 21.18
C PHE A 60 -18.44 11.70 21.78
N SER A 61 -18.20 10.41 22.03
CA SER A 61 -19.16 9.53 22.69
C SER A 61 -19.44 10.01 24.12
N LEU A 62 -18.40 10.31 24.90
CA LEU A 62 -18.53 10.84 26.26
C LEU A 62 -19.16 12.23 26.28
N LEU A 63 -18.79 13.11 25.34
CA LEU A 63 -19.37 14.44 25.22
C LEU A 63 -20.88 14.35 24.90
N SER A 64 -21.27 13.49 23.96
CA SER A 64 -22.67 13.26 23.61
C SER A 64 -23.48 12.74 24.80
N GLN A 65 -22.94 11.77 25.54
CA GLN A 65 -23.58 11.27 26.76
C GLN A 65 -23.68 12.36 27.83
N GLY A 66 -22.63 13.15 28.04
CA GLY A 66 -22.63 14.26 28.98
C GLY A 66 -23.72 15.29 28.68
N ILE A 67 -23.92 15.63 27.40
CA ILE A 67 -24.99 16.52 26.97
C ILE A 67 -26.37 15.88 27.22
N ALA A 68 -26.54 14.59 26.91
CA ALA A 68 -27.81 13.89 27.15
C ALA A 68 -28.20 13.89 28.64
N LEU A 69 -27.23 13.63 29.52
CA LEU A 69 -27.42 13.68 30.98
C LEU A 69 -27.84 15.09 31.44
N TRP A 70 -27.18 16.13 30.94
CA TRP A 70 -27.52 17.53 31.26
C TRP A 70 -28.90 17.96 30.74
N ALA A 71 -29.30 17.43 29.61
CA ALA A 71 -30.62 17.67 29.03
C ALA A 71 -31.75 16.90 29.74
N GLY A 72 -31.41 16.04 30.71
CA GLY A 72 -32.39 15.24 31.46
C GLY A 72 -33.00 14.09 30.66
N ILE A 73 -32.32 13.65 29.60
CA ILE A 73 -32.76 12.57 28.72
C ILE A 73 -32.22 11.26 29.31
N TYR A 74 -33.12 10.43 29.82
CA TYR A 74 -32.83 9.11 30.38
C TYR A 74 -33.78 8.07 29.77
#